data_AF-A0A975CTI0-F1
#
_entry.id   AF-A0A975CTI0-F1
#
_cell.length_a   1.000
_cell.length_b   1.000
_cell.length_c   1.000
_cell.angle_alpha   90.00
_cell.angle_beta   90.00
_cell.angle_gamma   90.00
#
_symmetry.space_group_name_H-M   'P 1'
#
loop_
_entity.id
_entity.type
_entity.pdbx_description
1 polymer ?
#
loop_
_entity_poly.entity_id
_entity_poly.type
_entity_poly.pdbx_seq_one_letter_code
_entity_poly.pdbx_strand_id
1 'polypeptide(L)'
;MSRYIKEKADIQSSFFWKTGIAVIFLYLAAAFPGTTLFGSFPMQRVSLLLLLGHGAITIAFTIRQGFKLSKHMIWYGAFAALCFLSLAISGGKLDNSDIYSVAICFTLTVIHSFYIKSKAAFNSVCWCYVIVCIINTILLLASNSLVLRTGERLGDNLSINANVLALYFMYGTVYAIWLFFCENNRRMRLVLLCIIVFISYPLILTGGRKFFICPILFIIIVLLMNSDAGKKNHRMRNVCIIGVILLVSWILVMNVPALYSALGKRMEGLFNSFTGKGEVEESAQAREQLRKLAVWGWLDSPIWGNGFDTFKYYSYKNGMPLFYSHCNYTELLFSGGVILFAAYYWFFGMILWKCFTDKRIPIKQRSLCAAGILMQLMYDYGGVSYNEYHNQLFMYMLFCTLSVIKNKDSHMAEESLLNHSDSHYLIK
;
A
#
# COMPACT_ATOMS: atom_id res chain seq x y z
N MET A 1 -39.48 -11.11 -16.77
CA MET A 1 -39.29 -9.90 -15.94
C MET A 1 -38.03 -9.96 -15.06
N SER A 2 -37.82 -11.03 -14.27
CA SER A 2 -36.61 -11.23 -13.45
C SER A 2 -35.27 -11.15 -14.22
N ARG A 3 -35.16 -11.83 -15.37
CA ARG A 3 -33.94 -11.85 -16.21
C ARG A 3 -33.57 -10.46 -16.77
N TYR A 4 -34.57 -9.70 -17.21
CA TYR A 4 -34.40 -8.33 -17.73
C TYR A 4 -33.98 -7.34 -16.64
N ILE A 5 -34.52 -7.48 -15.42
CA ILE A 5 -34.12 -6.66 -14.26
C ILE A 5 -32.67 -6.97 -13.87
N LYS A 6 -32.28 -8.26 -13.87
CA LYS A 6 -30.91 -8.70 -13.58
C LYS A 6 -29.90 -8.20 -14.62
N GLU A 7 -30.25 -8.31 -15.90
CA GLU A 7 -29.41 -7.84 -17.02
C GLU A 7 -29.22 -6.31 -16.99
N LYS A 8 -30.28 -5.55 -16.70
CA LYS A 8 -30.19 -4.09 -16.55
C LYS A 8 -29.34 -3.69 -15.33
N ALA A 9 -29.44 -4.45 -14.22
CA ALA A 9 -28.61 -4.26 -13.03
C ALA A 9 -27.13 -4.58 -13.30
N ASP A 10 -26.83 -5.64 -14.07
CA ASP A 10 -25.46 -6.02 -14.45
C ASP A 10 -24.82 -5.00 -15.41
N ILE A 11 -25.59 -4.47 -16.38
CA ILE A 11 -25.12 -3.39 -17.28
C ILE A 11 -24.84 -2.10 -16.50
N GLN A 12 -25.73 -1.70 -15.59
CA GLN A 12 -25.53 -0.52 -14.76
C GLN A 12 -24.35 -0.69 -13.80
N SER A 13 -24.23 -1.85 -13.15
CA SER A 13 -23.06 -2.22 -12.35
C SER A 13 -21.78 -2.14 -13.20
N SER A 14 -21.85 -2.60 -14.45
CA SER A 14 -20.74 -2.57 -15.41
C SER A 14 -20.28 -1.16 -15.75
N PHE A 15 -21.23 -0.23 -15.91
CA PHE A 15 -20.94 1.17 -16.18
C PHE A 15 -20.24 1.83 -15.00
N PHE A 16 -20.78 1.71 -13.78
CA PHE A 16 -20.25 2.38 -12.58
C PHE A 16 -18.82 1.95 -12.22
N TRP A 17 -18.46 0.68 -12.42
CA TRP A 17 -17.08 0.27 -12.13
C TRP A 17 -16.09 0.82 -13.17
N LYS A 18 -16.46 0.87 -14.46
CA LYS A 18 -15.59 1.40 -15.52
C LYS A 18 -15.36 2.91 -15.35
N THR A 19 -16.43 3.67 -15.15
CA THR A 19 -16.33 5.11 -14.90
C THR A 19 -15.63 5.40 -13.58
N GLY A 20 -15.87 4.61 -12.55
CA GLY A 20 -15.15 4.69 -11.28
C GLY A 20 -13.65 4.53 -11.44
N ILE A 21 -13.20 3.54 -12.20
CA ILE A 21 -11.77 3.33 -12.48
C ILE A 21 -11.17 4.48 -13.28
N ALA A 22 -11.90 5.04 -14.26
CA ALA A 22 -11.44 6.21 -15.01
C ALA A 22 -11.24 7.42 -14.10
N VAL A 23 -12.15 7.65 -13.15
CA VAL A 23 -12.04 8.75 -12.19
C VAL A 23 -10.91 8.50 -11.18
N ILE A 24 -10.69 7.26 -10.74
CA ILE A 24 -9.51 6.88 -9.94
C ILE A 24 -8.23 7.21 -10.71
N PHE A 25 -8.14 6.83 -11.98
CA PHE A 25 -6.98 7.11 -12.81
C PHE A 25 -6.70 8.61 -12.91
N LEU A 26 -7.72 9.43 -13.16
CA LEU A 26 -7.59 10.88 -13.22
C LEU A 26 -7.10 11.47 -11.89
N TYR A 27 -7.66 11.00 -10.77
CA TYR A 27 -7.21 11.42 -9.45
C TYR A 27 -5.75 11.02 -9.19
N LEU A 28 -5.37 9.77 -9.45
CA LEU A 28 -3.99 9.31 -9.25
C LEU A 28 -3.00 10.06 -10.14
N ALA A 29 -3.37 10.33 -11.39
CA ALA A 29 -2.55 11.11 -12.31
C ALA A 29 -2.32 12.54 -11.80
N ALA A 30 -3.39 13.21 -11.35
CA ALA A 30 -3.32 14.59 -10.88
C ALA A 30 -2.76 14.75 -9.45
N ALA A 31 -2.88 13.72 -8.60
CA ALA A 31 -2.35 13.73 -7.23
C ALA A 31 -0.86 13.37 -7.17
N PHE A 32 -0.30 12.82 -8.25
CA PHE A 32 1.10 12.45 -8.30
C PHE A 32 2.00 13.68 -8.18
N PRO A 33 2.96 13.73 -7.23
CA PRO A 33 3.77 14.93 -6.98
C PRO A 33 4.55 15.43 -8.20
N GLY A 34 5.04 14.55 -9.06
CA GLY A 34 5.70 14.93 -10.32
C GLY A 34 4.86 15.81 -11.27
N THR A 35 3.53 15.82 -11.13
CA THR A 35 2.67 16.70 -11.95
C THR A 35 2.59 18.13 -11.43
N THR A 36 2.92 18.38 -10.15
CA THR A 36 2.92 19.75 -9.58
C THR A 36 4.01 20.62 -10.20
N LEU A 37 5.05 20.01 -10.78
CA LEU A 37 6.08 20.67 -11.59
C LEU A 37 5.51 21.41 -12.81
N PHE A 38 4.32 21.04 -13.28
CA PHE A 38 3.70 21.59 -14.48
C PHE A 38 2.38 22.35 -14.19
N GLY A 39 2.13 22.76 -12.94
CA GLY A 39 1.01 23.65 -12.58
C GLY A 39 -0.30 22.98 -12.14
N SER A 40 -0.24 21.82 -11.46
CA SER A 40 -1.39 20.90 -11.30
C SER A 40 -2.33 21.12 -10.09
N PHE A 41 -2.14 22.13 -9.23
CA PHE A 41 -3.00 22.30 -8.04
C PHE A 41 -4.52 22.38 -8.34
N PRO A 42 -4.99 23.09 -9.39
CA PRO A 42 -6.40 23.07 -9.77
C PRO A 42 -6.87 21.68 -10.22
N MET A 43 -6.03 20.95 -10.97
CA MET A 43 -6.36 19.62 -11.49
C MET A 43 -6.49 18.59 -10.38
N GLN A 44 -5.64 18.65 -9.34
CA GLN A 44 -5.74 17.77 -8.20
C GLN A 44 -7.08 17.96 -7.44
N ARG A 45 -7.48 19.22 -7.22
CA ARG A 45 -8.75 19.52 -6.54
C ARG A 45 -9.95 19.09 -7.39
N VAL A 46 -9.94 19.38 -8.68
CA VAL A 46 -11.02 19.00 -9.61
C VAL A 46 -11.14 17.49 -9.69
N SER A 47 -10.04 16.76 -9.87
CA SER A 47 -10.06 15.29 -9.93
C SER A 47 -10.51 14.64 -8.61
N LEU A 48 -10.12 15.20 -7.46
CA LEU A 48 -10.63 14.76 -6.16
C LEU A 48 -12.14 15.00 -6.05
N LEU A 49 -12.65 16.18 -6.43
CA LEU A 49 -14.08 16.47 -6.41
C LEU A 49 -14.87 15.55 -7.34
N LEU A 50 -14.34 15.24 -8.52
CA LEU A 50 -14.94 14.26 -9.43
C LEU A 50 -15.00 12.87 -8.80
N LEU A 51 -13.93 12.45 -8.10
CA LEU A 51 -13.90 11.17 -7.38
C LEU A 51 -14.92 11.12 -6.24
N LEU A 52 -15.01 12.19 -5.44
CA LEU A 52 -15.98 12.29 -4.35
C LEU A 52 -17.42 12.31 -4.88
N GLY A 53 -17.70 13.11 -5.91
CA GLY A 53 -19.02 13.22 -6.52
C GLY A 53 -19.48 11.91 -7.17
N HIS A 54 -18.62 11.29 -7.99
CA HIS A 54 -18.92 9.99 -8.59
C HIS A 54 -19.05 8.89 -7.51
N GLY A 55 -18.23 8.96 -6.46
CA GLY A 55 -18.31 8.11 -5.26
C GLY A 55 -19.67 8.18 -4.59
N ALA A 56 -20.13 9.38 -4.26
CA ALA A 56 -21.42 9.63 -3.63
C ALA A 56 -22.59 9.08 -4.46
N ILE A 57 -22.59 9.31 -5.78
CA ILE A 57 -23.61 8.77 -6.69
C ILE A 57 -23.61 7.24 -6.68
N THR A 58 -22.43 6.62 -6.76
CA THR A 58 -22.28 5.16 -6.77
C THR A 58 -22.75 4.53 -5.45
N ILE A 59 -22.44 5.18 -4.33
CA ILE A 59 -22.87 4.78 -2.99
C ILE A 59 -24.39 4.86 -2.89
N ALA A 60 -24.99 6.00 -3.26
CA ALA A 60 -26.45 6.19 -3.21
C ALA A 60 -27.18 5.14 -4.04
N PHE A 61 -26.67 4.81 -5.23
CA PHE A 61 -27.22 3.75 -6.08
C PHE A 61 -27.07 2.36 -5.43
N THR A 62 -25.91 2.05 -4.85
CA THR A 62 -25.65 0.75 -4.23
C THR A 62 -26.47 0.52 -2.96
N ILE A 63 -26.70 1.57 -2.15
CA ILE A 63 -27.54 1.49 -0.95
C ILE A 63 -28.98 1.09 -1.32
N ARG A 64 -29.51 1.64 -2.42
CA ARG A 64 -30.85 1.27 -2.93
C ARG A 64 -30.97 -0.20 -3.34
N GLN A 65 -29.85 -0.85 -3.66
CA GLN A 65 -29.80 -2.26 -4.09
C GLN A 65 -29.49 -3.24 -2.95
N GLY A 66 -29.40 -2.77 -1.70
CA GLY A 66 -29.05 -3.60 -0.54
C GLY A 66 -27.53 -3.67 -0.32
N PHE A 67 -27.00 -2.69 0.41
CA PHE A 67 -25.58 -2.57 0.70
C PHE A 67 -25.14 -3.47 1.87
N LYS A 68 -23.98 -4.14 1.71
CA LYS A 68 -23.29 -4.86 2.79
C LYS A 68 -21.92 -4.24 3.03
N LEU A 69 -21.65 -3.84 4.27
CA LEU A 69 -20.34 -3.35 4.70
C LEU A 69 -19.29 -4.47 4.57
N SER A 70 -18.15 -4.14 3.96
CA SER A 70 -17.01 -5.05 3.94
C SER A 70 -16.34 -5.11 5.31
N LYS A 71 -15.71 -6.24 5.64
CA LYS A 71 -14.97 -6.39 6.91
C LYS A 71 -13.85 -5.34 7.05
N HIS A 72 -13.25 -4.93 5.94
CA HIS A 72 -12.26 -3.85 5.93
C HIS A 72 -12.86 -2.51 6.36
N MET A 73 -14.03 -2.14 5.81
CA MET A 73 -14.70 -0.88 6.20
C MET A 73 -15.04 -0.86 7.68
N ILE A 74 -15.55 -1.97 8.21
CA ILE A 74 -15.91 -2.10 9.63
C ILE A 74 -14.64 -1.94 10.49
N TRP A 75 -13.56 -2.64 10.13
CA TRP A 75 -12.29 -2.55 10.84
C TRP A 75 -11.73 -1.13 10.83
N TYR A 76 -11.56 -0.52 9.65
CA TYR A 76 -10.93 0.80 9.56
C TYR A 76 -11.82 1.90 10.15
N GLY A 77 -13.15 1.76 10.04
CA GLY A 77 -14.11 2.65 10.70
C GLY A 77 -14.07 2.55 12.23
N ALA A 78 -13.96 1.34 12.78
CA ALA A 78 -13.78 1.13 14.21
C ALA A 78 -12.44 1.70 14.69
N PHE A 79 -11.36 1.49 13.93
CA PHE A 79 -10.05 2.10 14.21
C PHE A 79 -10.11 3.63 14.18
N ALA A 80 -10.76 4.24 13.19
CA ALA A 80 -10.94 5.68 13.11
C ALA A 80 -11.76 6.24 14.28
N ALA A 81 -12.80 5.53 14.72
CA ALA A 81 -13.56 5.87 15.91
C ALA A 81 -12.70 5.81 17.18
N LEU A 82 -11.82 4.80 17.32
CA LEU A 82 -10.87 4.73 18.43
C LEU A 82 -9.84 5.87 18.41
N CYS A 83 -9.35 6.27 17.22
CA CYS A 83 -8.49 7.46 17.09
C CYS A 83 -9.21 8.71 17.61
N PHE A 84 -10.48 8.88 17.22
CA PHE A 84 -11.29 10.00 17.68
C PHE A 84 -11.52 9.99 19.20
N LEU A 85 -11.85 8.83 19.78
CA LEU A 85 -12.01 8.68 21.23
C LEU A 85 -10.70 8.98 21.99
N SER A 86 -9.55 8.58 21.43
CA SER A 86 -8.23 8.85 21.99
C SER A 86 -7.91 10.36 22.03
N LEU A 87 -8.56 11.21 21.21
CA LEU A 87 -8.41 12.67 21.33
C LEU A 87 -8.92 13.22 22.67
N ALA A 88 -9.89 12.55 23.30
CA ALA A 88 -10.38 12.97 24.62
C ALA A 88 -9.29 12.89 25.70
N ILE A 89 -8.30 12.01 25.50
CA ILE A 89 -7.15 11.82 26.39
C ILE A 89 -6.07 12.90 26.12
N SER A 90 -6.07 13.52 24.94
CA SER A 90 -5.04 14.48 24.51
C SER A 90 -5.01 15.81 25.30
N GLY A 91 -5.96 16.05 26.21
CA GLY A 91 -5.92 17.16 27.17
C GLY A 91 -5.84 18.56 26.53
N GLY A 92 -6.40 18.74 25.33
CA GLY A 92 -6.51 20.04 24.66
C GLY A 92 -5.32 20.48 23.79
N LYS A 93 -4.24 19.68 23.69
CA LYS A 93 -3.16 19.92 22.71
C LYS A 93 -3.55 19.31 21.36
N LEU A 94 -4.40 20.02 20.63
CA LEU A 94 -4.97 19.54 19.38
C LEU A 94 -4.36 20.29 18.20
N ASP A 95 -3.65 19.56 17.36
CA ASP A 95 -3.56 19.88 15.94
C ASP A 95 -4.35 18.77 15.25
N ASN A 96 -5.48 19.11 14.63
CA ASN A 96 -6.42 18.12 14.09
C ASN A 96 -5.96 17.52 12.75
N SER A 97 -4.68 17.65 12.40
CA SER A 97 -4.13 17.25 11.10
C SER A 97 -4.23 15.75 10.84
N ASP A 98 -3.89 14.93 11.85
CA ASP A 98 -3.80 13.49 11.64
C ASP A 98 -5.18 12.83 11.68
N ILE A 99 -6.08 13.31 12.52
CA ILE A 99 -7.48 12.84 12.54
C ILE A 99 -8.20 13.20 11.24
N TYR A 100 -7.94 14.39 10.70
CA TYR A 100 -8.42 14.80 9.38
C TYR A 100 -7.89 13.87 8.28
N SER A 101 -6.60 13.51 8.36
CA SER A 101 -5.97 12.57 7.42
C SER A 101 -6.58 11.17 7.51
N VAL A 102 -6.86 10.65 8.71
CA VAL A 102 -7.58 9.38 8.91
C VAL A 102 -8.99 9.44 8.30
N ALA A 103 -9.73 10.53 8.53
CA ALA A 103 -11.08 10.70 7.98
C ALA A 103 -11.09 10.74 6.44
N ILE A 104 -10.14 11.44 5.82
CA ILE A 104 -9.95 11.43 4.37
C ILE A 104 -9.63 10.02 3.88
N CYS A 105 -8.66 9.36 4.51
CA CYS A 105 -8.25 8.01 4.12
C CYS A 105 -9.41 7.02 4.21
N PHE A 106 -10.22 7.10 5.27
CA PHE A 106 -11.41 6.28 5.44
C PHE A 106 -12.41 6.54 4.31
N THR A 107 -12.72 7.81 4.05
CA THR A 107 -13.67 8.22 3.00
C THR A 107 -13.23 7.73 1.62
N LEU A 108 -11.96 7.97 1.25
CA LEU A 108 -11.41 7.53 -0.02
C LEU A 108 -11.42 6.01 -0.12
N THR A 109 -11.02 5.28 0.92
CA THR A 109 -11.01 3.81 0.89
C THR A 109 -12.41 3.23 0.77
N VAL A 110 -13.40 3.84 1.45
CA VAL A 110 -14.82 3.51 1.29
C VAL A 110 -15.24 3.73 -0.15
N ILE A 111 -14.98 4.87 -0.78
CA ILE A 111 -15.33 5.11 -2.19
C ILE A 111 -14.72 4.06 -3.12
N HIS A 112 -13.42 3.77 -2.98
CA HIS A 112 -12.73 2.79 -3.83
C HIS A 112 -13.31 1.39 -3.70
N SER A 113 -13.77 1.03 -2.51
CA SER A 113 -14.36 -0.29 -2.27
C SER A 113 -15.68 -0.54 -3.01
N PHE A 114 -16.36 0.51 -3.48
CA PHE A 114 -17.52 0.36 -4.35
C PHE A 114 -17.13 0.04 -5.80
N TYR A 115 -15.90 0.37 -6.22
CA TYR A 115 -15.40 0.11 -7.57
C TYR A 115 -14.65 -1.23 -7.67
N ILE A 116 -13.90 -1.61 -6.62
CA ILE A 116 -13.02 -2.78 -6.66
C ILE A 116 -13.73 -4.01 -6.07
N LYS A 117 -14.66 -4.58 -6.84
CA LYS A 117 -15.43 -5.77 -6.44
C LYS A 117 -14.99 -7.08 -7.10
N SER A 118 -14.11 -7.00 -8.10
CA SER A 118 -13.68 -8.16 -8.90
C SER A 118 -12.17 -8.16 -9.12
N LYS A 119 -11.63 -9.34 -9.47
CA LYS A 119 -10.22 -9.47 -9.87
C LYS A 119 -9.87 -8.58 -11.07
N ALA A 120 -10.79 -8.41 -12.02
CA ALA A 120 -10.59 -7.55 -13.18
C ALA A 120 -10.48 -6.08 -12.76
N ALA A 121 -11.40 -5.60 -11.91
CA ALA A 121 -11.35 -4.24 -11.38
C ALA A 121 -10.06 -3.98 -10.58
N PHE A 122 -9.64 -4.95 -9.77
CA PHE A 122 -8.38 -4.88 -9.04
C PHE A 122 -7.16 -4.76 -9.99
N ASN A 123 -7.08 -5.62 -11.02
CA ASN A 123 -6.00 -5.55 -12.00
C ASN A 123 -6.00 -4.22 -12.76
N SER A 124 -7.18 -3.67 -13.07
CA SER A 124 -7.30 -2.35 -13.70
C SER A 124 -6.78 -1.23 -12.81
N VAL A 125 -7.05 -1.26 -11.49
CA VAL A 125 -6.46 -0.28 -10.56
C VAL A 125 -4.94 -0.43 -10.47
N CYS A 126 -4.41 -1.66 -10.46
CA CYS A 126 -2.96 -1.89 -10.55
C CYS A 126 -2.38 -1.25 -11.81
N TRP A 127 -3.02 -1.44 -12.96
CA TRP A 127 -2.62 -0.80 -14.21
C TRP A 127 -2.70 0.72 -14.15
N CYS A 128 -3.71 1.31 -13.49
CA CYS A 128 -3.77 2.76 -13.30
C CYS A 128 -2.52 3.29 -12.59
N TYR A 129 -2.11 2.67 -11.48
CA TYR A 129 -0.87 3.05 -10.78
C TYR A 129 0.37 2.90 -11.65
N VAL A 130 0.49 1.77 -12.37
CA VAL A 130 1.63 1.50 -13.26
C VAL A 130 1.72 2.53 -14.39
N ILE A 131 0.60 2.80 -15.07
CA ILE A 131 0.55 3.77 -16.17
C ILE A 131 0.87 5.17 -15.67
N VAL A 132 0.32 5.59 -14.52
CA VAL A 132 0.64 6.88 -13.91
C VAL A 132 2.14 6.98 -13.59
N CYS A 133 2.76 5.93 -13.08
CA CYS A 133 4.20 5.91 -12.82
C CYS A 133 5.03 5.98 -14.12
N ILE A 134 4.60 5.30 -15.19
CA ILE A 134 5.25 5.39 -16.51
C ILE A 134 5.19 6.83 -17.04
N ILE A 135 4.00 7.43 -17.05
CA ILE A 135 3.80 8.82 -17.51
C ILE A 135 4.70 9.76 -16.70
N ASN A 136 4.72 9.65 -15.38
CA ASN A 136 5.55 10.51 -14.53
C ASN A 136 7.05 10.26 -14.74
N THR A 137 7.48 9.01 -14.97
CA THR A 137 8.88 8.72 -15.31
C THR A 137 9.28 9.40 -16.62
N ILE A 138 8.41 9.36 -17.64
CA ILE A 138 8.62 10.05 -18.93
C ILE A 138 8.68 11.57 -18.72
N LEU A 139 7.78 12.16 -17.92
CA LEU A 139 7.80 13.59 -17.62
C LEU A 139 9.07 14.02 -16.87
N LEU A 140 9.56 13.20 -15.94
CA LEU A 140 10.80 13.44 -15.22
C LEU A 140 12.03 13.32 -16.13
N LEU A 141 12.01 12.41 -17.11
CA LEU A 141 13.03 12.34 -18.17
C LEU A 141 12.99 13.60 -19.05
N ALA A 142 11.80 14.00 -19.52
CA ALA A 142 11.64 15.14 -20.41
C ALA A 142 12.02 16.48 -19.74
N SER A 143 11.81 16.61 -18.43
CA SER A 143 12.23 17.78 -17.64
C SER A 143 13.71 17.74 -17.21
N ASN A 144 14.46 16.71 -17.60
CA ASN A 144 15.84 16.47 -17.16
C ASN A 144 16.01 16.35 -15.63
N SER A 145 14.91 16.09 -14.90
CA SER A 145 14.87 16.03 -13.44
C SER A 145 15.55 14.77 -12.87
N LEU A 146 15.82 13.77 -13.71
CA LEU A 146 16.46 12.52 -13.32
C LEU A 146 17.99 12.57 -13.40
N VAL A 147 18.56 13.65 -13.94
CA VAL A 147 20.00 13.89 -13.90
C VAL A 147 20.32 14.62 -12.59
N LEU A 148 20.79 13.86 -11.61
CA LEU A 148 21.13 14.40 -10.29
C LEU A 148 22.55 14.96 -10.29
N ARG A 149 22.77 16.09 -9.62
CA ARG A 149 24.14 16.51 -9.30
C ARG A 149 24.68 15.64 -8.18
N THR A 150 26.01 15.57 -8.06
CA THR A 150 26.68 14.81 -7.01
C THR A 150 26.21 15.26 -5.62
N GLY A 151 25.56 14.36 -4.89
CA GLY A 151 25.05 14.61 -3.54
C GLY A 151 23.56 14.96 -3.45
N GLU A 152 22.88 15.16 -4.59
CA GLU A 152 21.44 15.39 -4.64
C GLU A 152 20.67 14.07 -4.77
N ARG A 153 19.40 14.09 -4.33
CA ARG A 153 18.42 13.03 -4.59
C ARG A 153 17.19 13.61 -5.29
N LEU A 154 16.48 12.74 -6.00
CA LEU A 154 15.24 13.10 -6.67
C LEU A 154 14.19 13.54 -5.64
N GLY A 155 13.70 14.76 -5.80
CA GLY A 155 12.78 15.42 -4.86
C GLY A 155 13.37 16.71 -4.29
N ASP A 156 14.66 16.72 -3.95
CA ASP A 156 15.31 17.91 -3.38
C ASP A 156 15.36 19.05 -4.41
N ASN A 157 15.76 18.74 -5.65
CA ASN A 157 15.76 19.69 -6.78
C ASN A 157 14.36 20.14 -7.21
N LEU A 158 13.34 19.41 -6.79
CA LEU A 158 11.96 19.63 -7.18
C LEU A 158 11.17 20.36 -6.09
N SER A 159 11.79 20.65 -4.94
CA SER A 159 11.11 21.14 -3.73
C SER A 159 9.91 20.26 -3.34
N ILE A 160 9.99 18.96 -3.67
CA ILE A 160 8.97 17.95 -3.38
C ILE A 160 9.55 17.02 -2.32
N ASN A 161 8.71 16.60 -1.37
CA ASN A 161 9.11 15.59 -0.41
C ASN A 161 9.47 14.28 -1.12
N ALA A 162 10.76 13.95 -1.16
CA ALA A 162 11.29 12.75 -1.81
C ALA A 162 10.64 11.45 -1.32
N ASN A 163 10.21 11.38 -0.05
CA ASN A 163 9.54 10.20 0.49
C ASN A 163 8.12 10.04 -0.08
N VAL A 164 7.41 11.15 -0.32
CA VAL A 164 6.09 11.09 -0.97
C VAL A 164 6.27 10.58 -2.38
N LEU A 165 7.22 11.11 -3.14
CA LEU A 165 7.52 10.63 -4.49
C LEU A 165 7.91 9.14 -4.50
N ALA A 166 8.75 8.72 -3.55
CA ALA A 166 9.16 7.33 -3.39
C ALA A 166 7.99 6.40 -3.07
N LEU A 167 7.01 6.84 -2.26
CA LEU A 167 5.80 6.07 -1.93
C LEU A 167 5.01 5.71 -3.19
N TYR A 168 4.78 6.68 -4.08
CA TYR A 168 4.04 6.45 -5.32
C TYR A 168 4.77 5.46 -6.23
N PHE A 169 6.07 5.65 -6.46
CA PHE A 169 6.86 4.74 -7.29
C PHE A 169 7.00 3.35 -6.66
N MET A 170 7.09 3.25 -5.33
CA MET A 170 7.10 1.97 -4.62
C MET A 170 5.81 1.20 -4.90
N TYR A 171 4.63 1.82 -4.73
CA TYR A 171 3.36 1.17 -5.03
C TYR A 171 3.23 0.81 -6.50
N GLY A 172 3.60 1.71 -7.42
CA GLY A 172 3.63 1.40 -8.86
C GLY A 172 4.50 0.18 -9.16
N THR A 173 5.67 0.08 -8.53
CA THR A 173 6.58 -1.07 -8.66
C THR A 173 5.96 -2.35 -8.10
N VAL A 174 5.37 -2.30 -6.91
CA VAL A 174 4.68 -3.45 -6.30
C VAL A 174 3.50 -3.91 -7.15
N TYR A 175 2.71 -3.01 -7.72
CA TYR A 175 1.61 -3.37 -8.62
C TYR A 175 2.11 -3.94 -9.96
N ALA A 176 3.20 -3.43 -10.52
CA ALA A 176 3.82 -4.01 -11.71
C ALA A 176 4.32 -5.44 -11.44
N ILE A 177 4.96 -5.66 -10.28
CA ILE A 177 5.39 -6.99 -9.82
C ILE A 177 4.17 -7.91 -9.62
N TRP A 178 3.10 -7.41 -9.01
CA TRP A 178 1.85 -8.16 -8.84
C TRP A 178 1.29 -8.62 -10.19
N LEU A 179 1.18 -7.70 -11.14
CA LEU A 179 0.71 -7.99 -12.50
C LEU A 179 1.63 -8.99 -13.21
N PHE A 180 2.96 -8.84 -13.07
CA PHE A 180 3.94 -9.78 -13.62
C PHE A 180 3.72 -11.20 -13.12
N PHE A 181 3.49 -11.37 -11.82
CA PHE A 181 3.20 -12.69 -11.28
C PHE A 181 1.85 -13.19 -11.77
N CYS A 182 0.82 -12.34 -11.85
CA CYS A 182 -0.51 -12.74 -12.33
C CYS A 182 -0.57 -13.13 -13.81
N GLU A 183 0.32 -12.60 -14.64
CA GLU A 183 0.37 -12.79 -16.09
C GLU A 183 0.92 -14.18 -16.47
N ASN A 184 0.28 -14.81 -17.46
CA ASN A 184 0.68 -16.11 -17.99
C ASN A 184 1.43 -15.97 -19.33
N ASN A 185 1.17 -14.91 -20.11
CA ASN A 185 1.80 -14.68 -21.40
C ASN A 185 3.27 -14.25 -21.24
N ARG A 186 4.22 -15.03 -21.78
CA ARG A 186 5.66 -14.77 -21.69
C ARG A 186 6.08 -13.42 -22.28
N ARG A 187 5.45 -12.98 -23.40
CA ARG A 187 5.76 -11.69 -24.01
C ARG A 187 5.33 -10.53 -23.11
N MET A 188 4.12 -10.62 -22.54
CA MET A 188 3.63 -9.60 -21.61
C MET A 188 4.42 -9.58 -20.31
N ARG A 189 4.89 -10.73 -19.83
CA ARG A 189 5.82 -10.80 -18.69
C ARG A 189 7.16 -10.10 -18.97
N LEU A 190 7.68 -10.19 -20.19
CA LEU A 190 8.89 -9.45 -20.57
C LEU A 190 8.62 -7.94 -20.58
N VAL A 191 7.49 -7.51 -21.14
CA VAL A 191 7.07 -6.09 -21.10
C VAL A 191 6.95 -5.58 -19.66
N LEU A 192 6.30 -6.35 -18.78
CA LEU A 192 6.16 -6.01 -17.36
C LEU A 192 7.52 -5.96 -16.64
N LEU A 193 8.46 -6.83 -16.99
CA LEU A 193 9.83 -6.76 -16.46
C LEU A 193 10.53 -5.45 -16.87
N CYS A 194 10.42 -5.05 -18.14
CA CYS A 194 10.96 -3.77 -18.60
C CYS A 194 10.28 -2.59 -17.90
N ILE A 195 8.96 -2.64 -17.69
CA ILE A 195 8.21 -1.62 -16.94
C ILE A 195 8.71 -1.54 -15.50
N ILE A 196 8.89 -2.67 -14.80
CA ILE A 196 9.41 -2.72 -13.43
C ILE A 196 10.78 -2.03 -13.36
N VAL A 197 11.70 -2.35 -14.27
CA VAL A 197 13.02 -1.71 -14.31
C VAL A 197 12.89 -0.20 -14.56
N PHE A 198 12.06 0.18 -15.54
CA PHE A 198 11.86 1.58 -15.92
C PHE A 198 11.33 2.45 -14.77
N ILE A 199 10.31 1.98 -14.03
CA ILE A 199 9.73 2.72 -12.90
C ILE A 199 10.57 2.61 -11.61
N SER A 200 11.41 1.57 -11.49
CA SER A 200 12.32 1.44 -10.34
C SER A 200 13.49 2.41 -10.41
N TYR A 201 13.84 2.91 -11.60
CA TYR A 201 14.91 3.90 -11.75
C TYR A 201 14.66 5.20 -10.96
N PRO A 202 13.55 5.95 -11.17
CA PRO A 202 13.26 7.13 -10.37
C PRO A 202 13.04 6.79 -8.88
N LEU A 203 12.53 5.59 -8.54
CA LEU A 203 12.40 5.14 -7.15
C LEU A 203 13.76 5.13 -6.44
N ILE A 204 14.79 4.56 -7.05
CA ILE A 204 16.14 4.49 -6.45
C ILE A 204 16.71 5.91 -6.28
N LEU A 205 16.50 6.76 -7.29
CA LEU A 205 16.98 8.15 -7.26
C LEU A 205 16.35 9.00 -6.15
N THR A 206 15.17 8.64 -5.61
CA THR A 206 14.60 9.32 -4.43
C THR A 206 15.42 9.14 -3.16
N GLY A 207 16.35 8.17 -3.13
CA GLY A 207 17.17 7.85 -1.95
C GLY A 207 16.39 7.27 -0.77
N GLY A 208 15.14 6.89 -0.98
CA GLY A 208 14.25 6.37 0.05
C GLY A 208 14.49 4.89 0.37
N ARG A 209 15.36 4.59 1.35
CA ARG A 209 15.77 3.21 1.70
C ARG A 209 14.61 2.23 1.92
N LYS A 210 13.62 2.60 2.74
CA LYS A 210 12.45 1.74 3.02
C LYS A 210 11.66 1.41 1.76
N PHE A 211 11.52 2.40 0.87
CA PHE A 211 10.77 2.27 -0.37
C PHE A 211 11.48 1.39 -1.41
N PHE A 212 12.82 1.35 -1.36
CA PHE A 212 13.61 0.42 -2.17
C PHE A 212 13.56 -1.02 -1.63
N ILE A 213 13.62 -1.18 -0.30
CA ILE A 213 13.60 -2.50 0.35
C ILE A 213 12.23 -3.19 0.18
N CYS A 214 11.13 -2.42 0.24
CA CYS A 214 9.77 -2.95 0.20
C CYS A 214 9.46 -3.83 -1.05
N PRO A 215 9.69 -3.39 -2.30
CA PRO A 215 9.49 -4.22 -3.49
C PRO A 215 10.39 -5.45 -3.55
N ILE A 216 11.64 -5.34 -3.07
CA ILE A 216 12.58 -6.48 -3.01
C ILE A 216 12.04 -7.54 -2.04
N LEU A 217 11.64 -7.11 -0.84
CA LEU A 217 11.03 -7.98 0.16
C LEU A 217 9.76 -8.66 -0.39
N PHE A 218 8.92 -7.90 -1.12
CA PHE A 218 7.73 -8.43 -1.77
C PHE A 218 8.08 -9.57 -2.75
N ILE A 219 9.06 -9.37 -3.64
CA ILE A 219 9.51 -10.41 -4.58
C ILE A 219 10.05 -11.64 -3.84
N ILE A 220 10.90 -11.43 -2.82
CA ILE A 220 11.50 -12.52 -2.04
C ILE A 220 10.41 -13.39 -1.43
N ILE A 221 9.42 -12.79 -0.75
CA ILE A 221 8.35 -13.55 -0.10
C ILE A 221 7.49 -14.31 -1.12
N VAL A 222 7.14 -13.66 -2.25
CA VAL A 222 6.39 -14.32 -3.33
C VAL A 222 7.15 -15.54 -3.87
N LEU A 223 8.46 -15.41 -4.11
CA LEU A 223 9.29 -16.51 -4.59
C LEU A 223 9.48 -17.63 -3.56
N LEU A 224 9.60 -17.30 -2.28
CA LEU A 224 9.72 -18.28 -1.19
C LEU A 224 8.41 -19.06 -0.98
N MET A 225 7.25 -18.41 -1.10
CA MET A 225 5.94 -19.05 -0.90
C MET A 225 5.42 -19.77 -2.14
N ASN A 226 5.74 -19.30 -3.36
CA ASN A 226 5.38 -19.98 -4.61
C ASN A 226 6.30 -21.15 -4.96
N SER A 227 7.22 -21.55 -4.08
CA SER A 227 7.95 -22.80 -4.30
C SER A 227 6.98 -23.97 -4.10
N ASP A 228 6.73 -24.75 -5.16
CA ASP A 228 5.98 -26.00 -5.06
C ASP A 228 6.63 -26.87 -3.97
N ALA A 229 5.89 -27.12 -2.89
CA ALA A 229 6.38 -27.76 -1.66
C ALA A 229 6.94 -29.19 -1.86
N GLY A 230 6.90 -29.75 -3.08
CA GLY A 230 7.41 -31.09 -3.41
C GLY A 230 8.66 -31.13 -4.29
N LYS A 231 9.15 -30.02 -4.86
CA LYS A 231 10.27 -30.05 -5.81
C LYS A 231 11.48 -29.25 -5.29
N LYS A 232 12.44 -29.94 -4.65
CA LYS A 232 13.70 -29.34 -4.12
C LYS A 232 14.39 -28.42 -5.15
N ASN A 233 14.38 -28.79 -6.43
CA ASN A 233 14.99 -28.00 -7.52
C ASN A 233 14.35 -26.62 -7.71
N HIS A 234 13.04 -26.47 -7.47
CA HIS A 234 12.36 -25.17 -7.60
C HIS A 234 12.72 -24.24 -6.44
N ARG A 235 12.87 -24.78 -5.23
CA ARG A 235 13.28 -24.00 -4.05
C ARG A 235 14.71 -23.49 -4.20
N MET A 236 15.63 -24.36 -4.61
CA MET A 236 17.03 -23.98 -4.84
C MET A 236 17.15 -22.94 -5.95
N ARG A 237 16.43 -23.12 -7.07
CA ARG A 237 16.33 -22.11 -8.13
C ARG A 237 15.85 -20.75 -7.60
N ASN A 238 14.80 -20.72 -6.79
CA ASN A 238 14.27 -19.47 -6.25
C ASN A 238 15.26 -18.79 -5.29
N VAL A 239 15.97 -19.56 -4.46
CA VAL A 239 17.05 -19.04 -3.60
C VAL A 239 18.19 -18.47 -4.43
N CYS A 240 18.61 -19.14 -5.50
CA CYS A 240 19.62 -18.60 -6.42
C CYS A 240 19.14 -17.31 -7.09
N ILE A 241 17.89 -17.25 -7.56
CA ILE A 241 17.30 -16.03 -8.15
C ILE A 241 17.31 -14.89 -7.13
N ILE A 242 16.93 -15.15 -5.88
CA ILE A 242 16.97 -14.15 -4.80
C ILE A 242 18.40 -13.66 -4.58
N GLY A 243 19.38 -14.57 -4.50
CA GLY A 243 20.79 -14.22 -4.34
C GLY A 243 21.30 -13.34 -5.48
N VAL A 244 20.94 -13.66 -6.73
CA VAL A 244 21.30 -12.87 -7.91
C VAL A 244 20.63 -11.49 -7.86
N ILE A 245 19.34 -11.41 -7.53
CA ILE A 245 18.64 -10.12 -7.41
C ILE A 245 19.33 -9.23 -6.38
N LEU A 246 19.60 -9.75 -5.18
CA LEU A 246 20.27 -8.99 -4.12
C LEU A 246 21.68 -8.56 -4.52
N LEU A 247 22.47 -9.45 -5.11
CA LEU A 247 23.83 -9.17 -5.56
C LEU A 247 23.86 -8.10 -6.66
N VAL A 248 23.02 -8.25 -7.70
CA VAL A 248 22.95 -7.29 -8.80
C VAL A 248 22.48 -5.93 -8.30
N SER A 249 21.42 -5.89 -7.48
CA SER A 249 20.95 -4.64 -6.87
C SER A 249 22.04 -3.97 -6.04
N TRP A 250 22.80 -4.73 -5.25
CA TRP A 250 23.92 -4.21 -4.46
C TRP A 250 25.03 -3.62 -5.34
N ILE A 251 25.48 -4.39 -6.34
CA ILE A 251 26.54 -3.96 -7.27
C ILE A 251 26.12 -2.68 -7.99
N LEU A 252 24.88 -2.60 -8.49
CA LEU A 252 24.38 -1.42 -9.19
C LEU A 252 24.35 -0.19 -8.27
N VAL A 253 23.81 -0.33 -7.06
CA VAL A 253 23.71 0.78 -6.10
C VAL A 253 25.08 1.28 -5.67
N MET A 254 26.07 0.40 -5.52
CA MET A 254 27.41 0.79 -5.05
C MET A 254 28.35 1.28 -6.15
N ASN A 255 28.21 0.80 -7.39
CA ASN A 255 29.17 1.12 -8.46
C ASN A 255 28.68 2.18 -9.45
N VAL A 256 27.37 2.42 -9.56
CA VAL A 256 26.84 3.46 -10.46
C VAL A 256 26.84 4.80 -9.70
N PRO A 257 27.60 5.83 -10.15
CA PRO A 257 27.78 7.06 -9.38
C PRO A 257 26.47 7.75 -8.96
N ALA A 258 25.49 7.84 -9.87
CA ALA A 258 24.18 8.44 -9.58
C ALA A 258 23.36 7.66 -8.55
N LEU A 259 23.44 6.33 -8.56
CA LEU A 259 22.73 5.48 -7.60
C LEU A 259 23.45 5.48 -6.24
N TYR A 260 24.78 5.53 -6.25
CA TYR A 260 25.58 5.61 -5.05
C TYR A 260 25.35 6.93 -4.31
N SER A 261 25.34 8.06 -5.03
CA SER A 261 25.09 9.36 -4.43
C SER A 261 23.69 9.47 -3.83
N ALA A 262 22.67 8.93 -4.51
CA ALA A 262 21.29 9.02 -4.06
C ALA A 262 20.94 8.04 -2.93
N LEU A 263 21.34 6.76 -3.07
CA LEU A 263 20.96 5.66 -2.17
C LEU A 263 22.16 4.97 -1.51
N GLY A 264 23.25 4.72 -2.24
CA GLY A 264 24.40 3.95 -1.76
C GLY A 264 25.00 4.47 -0.46
N LYS A 265 25.35 5.77 -0.40
CA LYS A 265 25.87 6.42 0.83
C LYS A 265 24.95 6.26 2.03
N ARG A 266 23.62 6.28 1.80
CA ARG A 266 22.61 6.13 2.88
C ARG A 266 22.47 4.68 3.34
N MET A 267 22.71 3.72 2.45
CA MET A 267 22.78 2.31 2.80
C MET A 267 24.04 2.03 3.62
N GLU A 268 25.20 2.57 3.24
CA GLU A 268 26.43 2.50 4.04
C GLU A 268 26.24 3.10 5.43
N GLY A 269 25.70 4.32 5.52
CA GLY A 269 25.39 4.94 6.82
C GLY A 269 24.43 4.12 7.69
N LEU A 270 23.51 3.35 7.08
CA LEU A 270 22.66 2.41 7.82
C LEU A 270 23.47 1.25 8.40
N PHE A 271 24.35 0.64 7.60
CA PHE A 271 25.23 -0.45 8.06
C PHE A 271 26.21 0.03 9.12
N ASN A 272 26.74 1.25 8.99
CA ASN A 272 27.60 1.88 9.99
C ASN A 272 26.87 2.04 11.32
N SER A 273 25.60 2.46 11.30
CA SER A 273 24.74 2.54 12.49
C SER A 273 24.54 1.19 13.18
N PHE A 274 24.47 0.08 12.43
CA PHE A 274 24.34 -1.27 13.01
C PHE A 274 25.67 -1.84 13.52
N THR A 275 26.76 -1.53 12.84
CA THR A 275 28.10 -2.06 13.16
C THR A 275 28.87 -1.21 14.17
N GLY A 276 28.41 0.02 14.42
CA GLY A 276 29.11 1.00 15.26
C GLY A 276 30.42 1.51 14.64
N LYS A 277 30.64 1.29 13.33
CA LYS A 277 31.86 1.65 12.62
C LYS A 277 31.55 2.66 11.52
N GLY A 278 32.31 3.77 11.48
CA GLY A 278 32.20 4.79 10.44
C GLY A 278 31.20 5.91 10.75
N GLU A 279 31.02 6.83 9.80
CA GLU A 279 30.08 7.95 9.94
C GLU A 279 28.64 7.42 9.95
N VAL A 280 27.90 7.77 11.01
CA VAL A 280 26.49 7.45 11.18
C VAL A 280 25.65 8.53 10.51
N GLU A 281 24.62 8.13 9.76
CA GLU A 281 23.71 9.09 9.13
C GLU A 281 22.82 9.76 10.19
N GLU A 282 22.97 11.07 10.37
CA GLU A 282 22.24 11.89 11.36
C GLU A 282 20.71 11.68 11.29
N SER A 283 20.17 11.56 10.07
CA SER A 283 18.73 11.34 9.85
C SER A 283 18.25 9.97 10.34
N ALA A 284 19.10 8.93 10.31
CA ALA A 284 18.75 7.62 10.84
C ALA A 284 18.76 7.63 12.38
N GLN A 285 19.77 8.26 12.97
CA GLN A 285 19.94 8.40 14.41
C GLN A 285 18.80 9.23 15.05
N ALA A 286 18.44 10.36 14.45
CA ALA A 286 17.33 11.19 14.92
C ALA A 286 16.00 10.41 14.94
N ARG A 287 15.72 9.60 13.90
CA ARG A 287 14.52 8.76 13.87
C ARG A 287 14.56 7.65 14.92
N GLU A 288 15.73 7.10 15.22
CA GLU A 288 15.87 6.11 16.29
C GLU A 288 15.58 6.72 17.67
N GLN A 289 16.07 7.93 17.92
CA GLN A 289 15.79 8.66 19.16
C GLN A 289 14.28 8.97 19.29
N LEU A 290 13.62 9.38 18.20
CA LEU A 290 12.16 9.59 18.17
C LEU A 290 11.38 8.31 18.50
N ARG A 291 11.78 7.15 17.94
CA ARG A 291 11.17 5.86 18.28
C ARG A 291 11.37 5.49 19.74
N LYS A 292 12.59 5.68 20.28
CA LYS A 292 12.88 5.39 21.69
C LYS A 292 12.06 6.28 22.61
N LEU A 293 11.99 7.58 22.32
CA LEU A 293 11.19 8.51 23.10
C LEU A 293 9.70 8.14 23.08
N ALA A 294 9.16 7.73 21.93
CA ALA A 294 7.77 7.27 21.83
C ALA A 294 7.51 6.03 22.69
N VAL A 295 8.44 5.07 22.72
CA VAL A 295 8.35 3.91 23.62
C VAL A 295 8.40 4.34 25.08
N TRP A 296 9.28 5.28 25.44
CA TRP A 296 9.40 5.75 26.82
C TRP A 296 8.13 6.43 27.30
N GLY A 297 7.58 7.35 26.51
CA GLY A 297 6.31 7.99 26.86
C GLY A 297 5.12 7.03 26.83
N TRP A 298 5.14 5.97 26.00
CA TRP A 298 4.11 4.93 26.04
C TRP A 298 4.10 4.16 27.36
N LEU A 299 5.27 3.92 27.98
CA LEU A 299 5.36 3.20 29.25
C LEU A 299 4.63 3.91 30.41
N ASP A 300 4.43 5.23 30.31
CA ASP A 300 3.64 6.01 31.29
C ASP A 300 2.13 5.70 31.21
N SER A 301 1.63 5.31 30.04
CA SER A 301 0.21 4.94 29.83
C SER A 301 0.09 3.75 28.84
N PRO A 302 0.41 2.51 29.27
CA PRO A 302 0.55 1.39 28.35
C PRO A 302 -0.76 0.97 27.66
N ILE A 303 -1.89 1.10 28.36
CA ILE A 303 -3.19 0.60 27.91
C ILE A 303 -3.87 1.61 26.97
N TRP A 304 -3.95 2.88 27.39
CA TRP A 304 -4.73 3.92 26.72
C TRP A 304 -3.89 4.94 25.96
N GLY A 305 -2.57 4.95 26.16
CA GLY A 305 -1.67 5.92 25.55
C GLY A 305 -1.83 7.33 26.12
N ASN A 306 -1.21 8.29 25.44
CA ASN A 306 -1.11 9.70 25.84
C ASN A 306 -1.96 10.63 24.95
N GLY A 307 -2.94 10.06 24.26
CA GLY A 307 -3.82 10.76 23.35
C GLY A 307 -3.33 10.78 21.91
N PHE A 308 -4.29 10.82 20.99
CA PHE A 308 -4.01 10.80 19.57
C PHE A 308 -3.37 12.10 19.08
N ASP A 309 -2.40 11.99 18.18
CA ASP A 309 -1.63 13.10 17.57
C ASP A 309 -0.90 14.02 18.59
N THR A 310 -0.53 13.47 19.76
CA THR A 310 0.18 14.23 20.80
C THR A 310 1.69 14.00 20.84
N PHE A 311 2.20 12.95 20.16
CA PHE A 311 3.61 12.59 20.22
C PHE A 311 4.53 13.72 19.73
N LYS A 312 4.15 14.42 18.65
CA LYS A 312 4.92 15.56 18.13
C LYS A 312 5.21 16.62 19.20
N TYR A 313 4.24 16.91 20.06
CA TYR A 313 4.41 17.85 21.18
C TYR A 313 5.24 17.25 22.32
N TYR A 314 5.11 15.95 22.57
CA TYR A 314 5.95 15.24 23.54
C TYR A 314 7.41 15.23 23.10
N SER A 315 7.68 15.00 21.81
CA SER A 315 9.00 15.14 21.18
C SER A 315 9.58 16.54 21.41
N TYR A 316 8.80 17.58 21.09
CA TYR A 316 9.24 18.96 21.29
C TYR A 316 9.57 19.31 22.75
N LYS A 317 8.74 18.84 23.69
CA LYS A 317 8.98 19.04 25.13
C LYS A 317 10.24 18.34 25.64
N ASN A 318 10.67 17.27 24.98
CA ASN A 318 11.88 16.52 25.33
C ASN A 318 13.10 16.94 24.49
N GLY A 319 13.09 18.16 23.94
CA GLY A 319 14.25 18.75 23.25
C GLY A 319 14.48 18.23 21.83
N MET A 320 13.53 17.50 21.25
CA MET A 320 13.60 17.04 19.86
C MET A 320 12.72 17.89 18.94
N PRO A 321 12.90 17.83 17.61
CA PRO A 321 12.03 18.55 16.68
C PRO A 321 10.55 18.13 16.82
N LEU A 322 9.64 19.02 16.40
CA LEU A 322 8.19 18.80 16.37
C LEU A 322 7.80 17.78 15.28
N PHE A 323 8.17 16.51 15.48
CA PHE A 323 7.97 15.41 14.54
C PHE A 323 7.26 14.23 15.18
N TYR A 324 6.57 13.47 14.33
CA TYR A 324 6.04 12.15 14.68
C TYR A 324 7.19 11.15 14.93
N SER A 325 6.89 9.98 15.49
CA SER A 325 7.89 8.98 15.92
C SER A 325 8.65 8.29 14.78
N HIS A 326 8.28 8.58 13.53
CA HIS A 326 8.78 7.93 12.32
C HIS A 326 8.62 6.40 12.28
N CYS A 327 7.65 5.86 13.02
CA CYS A 327 7.34 4.44 13.06
C CYS A 327 5.88 4.25 13.49
N ASN A 328 5.09 3.60 12.64
CA ASN A 328 3.67 3.37 12.87
C ASN A 328 3.41 2.61 14.18
N TYR A 329 4.28 1.65 14.51
CA TYR A 329 4.18 0.88 15.75
C TYR A 329 4.26 1.77 17.00
N THR A 330 5.32 2.57 17.09
CA THR A 330 5.57 3.39 18.27
C THR A 330 4.63 4.58 18.35
N GLU A 331 4.18 5.10 17.20
CA GLU A 331 3.17 6.16 17.13
C GLU A 331 1.84 5.68 17.72
N LEU A 332 1.33 4.53 17.27
CA LEU A 332 0.06 3.99 17.73
C LEU A 332 0.11 3.61 19.22
N LEU A 333 1.23 3.02 19.67
CA LEU A 333 1.45 2.70 21.08
C LEU A 333 1.46 3.97 21.94
N PHE A 334 2.24 4.98 21.57
CA PHE A 334 2.28 6.24 22.32
C PHE A 334 0.91 6.91 22.36
N SER A 335 0.20 6.95 21.23
CA SER A 335 -1.07 7.67 21.13
C SER A 335 -2.23 6.99 21.85
N GLY A 336 -2.48 5.71 21.59
CA GLY A 336 -3.67 5.01 22.06
C GLY A 336 -3.37 3.69 22.79
N GLY A 337 -2.11 3.47 23.16
CA GLY A 337 -1.66 2.29 23.89
C GLY A 337 -1.83 0.99 23.11
N VAL A 338 -1.82 -0.12 23.85
CA VAL A 338 -2.02 -1.46 23.27
C VAL A 338 -3.40 -1.60 22.61
N ILE A 339 -4.41 -0.84 23.05
CA ILE A 339 -5.77 -0.90 22.48
C ILE A 339 -5.77 -0.41 21.04
N LEU A 340 -5.23 0.78 20.79
CA LEU A 340 -5.21 1.35 19.43
C LEU A 340 -4.26 0.55 18.52
N PHE A 341 -3.12 0.13 19.04
CA PHE A 341 -2.18 -0.74 18.33
C PHE A 341 -2.82 -2.06 17.91
N ALA A 342 -3.47 -2.77 18.84
CA ALA A 342 -4.11 -4.05 18.57
C ALA A 342 -5.29 -3.89 17.60
N ALA A 343 -6.09 -2.83 17.77
CA ALA A 343 -7.20 -2.53 16.86
C ALA A 343 -6.72 -2.38 15.41
N TYR A 344 -5.59 -1.72 15.18
CA TYR A 344 -5.00 -1.59 13.84
C TYR A 344 -4.42 -2.91 13.33
N TYR A 345 -3.47 -3.52 14.05
CA TYR A 345 -2.71 -4.67 13.55
C TYR A 345 -3.46 -6.00 13.58
N TRP A 346 -4.58 -6.11 14.29
CA TRP A 346 -5.43 -7.31 14.23
C TRP A 346 -5.84 -7.67 12.80
N PHE A 347 -6.14 -6.68 11.96
CA PHE A 347 -6.54 -6.93 10.58
C PHE A 347 -5.40 -7.46 9.71
N PHE A 348 -4.17 -7.00 9.95
CA PHE A 348 -2.95 -7.56 9.34
C PHE A 348 -2.80 -9.03 9.71
N GLY A 349 -2.92 -9.35 11.01
CA GLY A 349 -2.88 -10.72 11.53
C GLY A 349 -3.97 -11.60 10.91
N MET A 350 -5.20 -11.09 10.77
CA MET A 350 -6.32 -11.82 10.16
C MET A 350 -6.08 -12.13 8.67
N ILE A 351 -5.51 -11.20 7.90
CA ILE A 351 -5.14 -11.45 6.50
C ILE A 351 -4.01 -12.50 6.42
N LEU A 352 -2.95 -12.35 7.21
CA LEU A 352 -1.84 -13.31 7.25
C LEU A 352 -2.32 -14.70 7.64
N TRP A 353 -3.14 -14.80 8.69
CA TRP A 353 -3.73 -16.06 9.12
C TRP A 353 -4.46 -16.77 7.98
N LYS A 354 -5.29 -16.05 7.22
CA LYS A 354 -5.96 -16.59 6.04
C LYS A 354 -4.97 -17.01 4.95
N CYS A 355 -3.90 -16.26 4.74
CA CYS A 355 -2.86 -16.60 3.78
C CYS A 355 -2.13 -17.90 4.14
N PHE A 356 -2.10 -18.34 5.40
CA PHE A 356 -1.44 -19.60 5.79
C PHE A 356 -2.43 -20.76 6.01
N THR A 357 -3.66 -20.48 6.42
CA THR A 357 -4.63 -21.50 6.81
C THR A 357 -5.67 -21.84 5.73
N ASP A 358 -6.10 -20.89 4.90
CA ASP A 358 -7.16 -21.13 3.92
C ASP A 358 -6.61 -21.73 2.62
N LYS A 359 -6.56 -23.08 2.57
CA LYS A 359 -6.05 -23.83 1.43
C LYS A 359 -6.92 -23.77 0.17
N ARG A 360 -8.16 -23.26 0.27
CA ARG A 360 -9.05 -23.07 -0.90
C ARG A 360 -8.56 -21.93 -1.80
N ILE A 361 -7.86 -20.96 -1.21
CA ILE A 361 -7.27 -19.85 -1.96
C ILE A 361 -6.00 -20.37 -2.66
N PRO A 362 -5.82 -20.16 -3.97
CA PRO A 362 -4.65 -20.69 -4.65
C PRO A 362 -3.36 -20.04 -4.10
N ILE A 363 -2.29 -20.84 -4.04
CA ILE A 363 -1.01 -20.47 -3.41
C ILE A 363 -0.46 -19.15 -3.96
N LYS A 364 -0.65 -18.91 -5.26
CA LYS A 364 -0.23 -17.69 -5.94
C LYS A 364 -0.85 -16.43 -5.31
N GLN A 365 -2.16 -16.42 -5.07
CA GLN A 365 -2.86 -15.31 -4.42
C GLN A 365 -2.47 -15.19 -2.96
N ARG A 366 -2.34 -16.31 -2.24
CA ARG A 366 -1.90 -16.34 -0.84
C ARG A 366 -0.48 -15.75 -0.70
N SER A 367 0.43 -16.10 -1.60
CA SER A 367 1.81 -15.60 -1.62
C SER A 367 1.86 -14.09 -1.86
N LEU A 368 1.08 -13.58 -2.81
CA LEU A 368 1.01 -12.16 -3.13
C LEU A 368 0.41 -11.35 -1.97
N CYS A 369 -0.64 -11.87 -1.32
CA CYS A 369 -1.23 -11.22 -0.15
C CYS A 369 -0.30 -11.25 1.07
N ALA A 370 0.35 -12.38 1.36
CA ALA A 370 1.30 -12.48 2.46
C ALA A 370 2.52 -11.56 2.24
N ALA A 371 3.07 -11.53 1.02
CA ALA A 371 4.12 -10.60 0.64
C ALA A 371 3.67 -9.14 0.79
N GLY A 372 2.43 -8.83 0.41
CA GLY A 372 1.85 -7.51 0.61
C GLY A 372 1.79 -7.09 2.07
N ILE A 373 1.29 -7.95 2.95
CA ILE A 373 1.19 -7.63 4.38
C ILE A 373 2.57 -7.51 5.03
N LEU A 374 3.48 -8.44 4.77
CA LEU A 374 4.83 -8.41 5.35
C LEU A 374 5.64 -7.21 4.84
N MET A 375 5.43 -6.80 3.59
CA MET A 375 5.99 -5.55 3.05
C MET A 375 5.44 -4.32 3.79
N GLN A 376 4.12 -4.27 4.06
CA GLN A 376 3.52 -3.17 4.85
C GLN A 376 4.07 -3.14 6.28
N LEU A 377 4.23 -4.28 6.94
CA LEU A 377 4.84 -4.34 8.27
C LEU A 377 6.29 -3.81 8.24
N MET A 378 7.08 -4.11 7.20
CA MET A 378 8.40 -3.49 7.04
C MET A 378 8.30 -1.97 6.83
N TYR A 379 7.35 -1.52 6.01
CA TYR A 379 7.10 -0.10 5.77
C TYR A 379 6.74 0.66 7.06
N ASP A 380 5.90 0.06 7.91
CA ASP A 380 5.41 0.59 9.19
C ASP A 380 6.54 0.84 10.20
N TYR A 381 7.66 0.11 10.09
CA TYR A 381 8.85 0.40 10.89
C TYR A 381 9.54 1.70 10.45
N GLY A 382 9.49 2.00 9.14
CA GLY A 382 10.18 3.14 8.53
C GLY A 382 9.34 4.42 8.39
N GLY A 383 8.07 4.40 8.78
CA GLY A 383 7.19 5.57 8.73
C GLY A 383 5.85 5.32 9.42
N VAL A 384 5.06 6.38 9.55
CA VAL A 384 3.68 6.32 10.07
C VAL A 384 2.74 6.16 8.89
N SER A 385 1.92 5.11 8.91
CA SER A 385 1.18 4.60 7.75
C SER A 385 -0.32 4.49 7.99
N TYR A 386 -0.78 4.53 9.24
CA TYR A 386 -2.19 4.33 9.59
C TYR A 386 -3.11 5.37 8.93
N ASN A 387 -2.58 6.56 8.63
CA ASN A 387 -3.26 7.68 7.96
C ASN A 387 -2.76 7.91 6.52
N GLU A 388 -2.07 6.94 5.90
CA GLU A 388 -1.66 7.01 4.49
C GLU A 388 -2.68 6.30 3.59
N TYR A 389 -3.32 7.06 2.69
CA TYR A 389 -4.37 6.54 1.80
C TYR A 389 -3.91 5.36 0.94
N HIS A 390 -2.69 5.41 0.38
CA HIS A 390 -2.18 4.33 -0.47
C HIS A 390 -2.06 3.01 0.30
N ASN A 391 -1.70 3.06 1.58
CA ASN A 391 -1.54 1.89 2.43
C ASN A 391 -2.90 1.28 2.75
N GLN A 392 -3.88 2.13 3.09
CA GLN A 392 -5.25 1.66 3.35
C GLN A 392 -5.93 1.09 2.11
N LEU A 393 -5.73 1.72 0.94
CA LEU A 393 -6.23 1.18 -0.32
C LEU A 393 -5.56 -0.17 -0.62
N PHE A 394 -4.25 -0.28 -0.42
CA PHE A 394 -3.52 -1.55 -0.61
C PHE A 394 -4.04 -2.63 0.33
N MET A 395 -4.24 -2.33 1.62
CA MET A 395 -4.82 -3.26 2.60
C MET A 395 -6.21 -3.74 2.21
N TYR A 396 -7.09 -2.83 1.77
CA TYR A 396 -8.41 -3.18 1.26
C TYR A 396 -8.32 -4.12 0.04
N MET A 397 -7.38 -3.85 -0.85
CA MET A 397 -7.14 -4.64 -2.04
C MET A 397 -6.63 -6.06 -1.76
N LEU A 398 -5.71 -6.22 -0.79
CA LEU A 398 -5.28 -7.54 -0.32
C LEU A 398 -6.45 -8.32 0.28
N PHE A 399 -7.30 -7.65 1.06
CA PHE A 399 -8.52 -8.23 1.62
C PHE A 399 -9.49 -8.71 0.53
N CYS A 400 -9.71 -7.90 -0.51
CA CYS A 400 -10.57 -8.27 -1.64
C CYS A 400 -10.03 -9.49 -2.39
N THR A 401 -8.73 -9.57 -2.62
CA THR A 401 -8.11 -10.73 -3.30
C THR A 401 -8.41 -12.04 -2.58
N LEU A 402 -8.39 -12.04 -1.25
CA LEU A 402 -8.72 -13.23 -0.46
C LEU A 402 -10.24 -13.49 -0.35
N SER A 403 -11.07 -12.44 -0.43
CA SER A 403 -12.51 -12.55 -0.20
C SER A 403 -13.31 -12.86 -1.47
N VAL A 404 -12.90 -12.34 -2.64
CA VAL A 404 -13.58 -12.51 -3.93
C VAL A 404 -13.56 -13.98 -4.40
N ILE A 405 -12.55 -14.76 -3.99
CA ILE A 405 -12.46 -16.18 -4.32
C ILE A 405 -13.54 -17.00 -3.60
N LYS A 406 -13.98 -16.56 -2.42
CA LYS A 406 -15.00 -17.27 -1.63
C LYS A 406 -16.37 -17.30 -2.32
N ASN A 407 -16.73 -16.26 -3.08
CA ASN A 407 -18.05 -16.17 -3.73
C ASN A 407 -18.15 -16.94 -5.05
N LYS A 408 -17.03 -17.21 -5.74
CA LYS A 408 -17.07 -18.04 -6.95
C LYS A 408 -17.32 -19.51 -6.62
N ASP A 409 -16.68 -20.01 -5.58
CA ASP A 409 -16.82 -21.42 -5.18
C ASP A 409 -18.16 -21.70 -4.51
N SER A 410 -18.72 -20.74 -3.74
CA SER A 410 -20.05 -20.91 -3.14
C SER A 410 -21.18 -20.91 -4.19
N HIS A 411 -21.09 -20.05 -5.21
CA HIS A 411 -22.07 -20.04 -6.30
C HIS A 411 -21.97 -21.27 -7.20
N MET A 412 -20.76 -21.77 -7.50
CA MET A 412 -20.61 -23.01 -8.25
C MET A 412 -21.05 -24.24 -7.43
N ALA A 413 -20.83 -24.24 -6.12
CA ALA A 413 -21.34 -25.30 -5.24
C ALA A 413 -22.88 -25.28 -5.17
N GLU A 414 -23.51 -24.12 -5.03
CA GLU A 414 -24.97 -23.97 -5.07
C GLU A 414 -25.56 -24.36 -6.44
N GLU A 415 -24.96 -23.94 -7.56
CA GLU A 415 -25.40 -24.35 -8.91
C GLU A 415 -25.26 -25.87 -9.11
N SER A 416 -24.20 -26.49 -8.58
CA SER A 416 -24.02 -27.95 -8.68
C SER A 416 -25.06 -28.73 -7.86
N LEU A 417 -25.47 -28.19 -6.70
CA LEU A 417 -26.49 -28.80 -5.84
C LEU A 417 -27.90 -28.63 -6.42
N LEU A 418 -28.20 -27.47 -7.02
CA LEU A 418 -29.47 -27.19 -7.70
C LEU A 418 -29.63 -28.05 -8.97
N ASN A 419 -28.56 -28.20 -9.76
CA ASN A 419 -28.59 -29.07 -10.94
C ASN A 419 -28.72 -30.55 -10.59
N HIS A 420 -28.26 -30.98 -9.41
CA HIS A 420 -28.48 -32.35 -8.93
C HIS A 420 -29.90 -32.58 -8.36
N SER A 421 -30.51 -31.59 -7.70
CA SER A 421 -31.89 -31.72 -7.21
C SER A 421 -32.93 -31.77 -8.34
N ASP A 422 -32.69 -31.07 -9.45
CA ASP A 422 -33.61 -31.07 -10.60
C ASP A 422 -33.51 -32.37 -11.42
N SER A 423 -32.37 -33.07 -11.37
CA SER A 423 -32.18 -34.36 -12.06
C SER A 423 -32.94 -35.53 -11.41
N HIS A 424 -33.41 -35.37 -10.17
CA HIS A 424 -34.14 -36.42 -9.45
C HIS A 424 -35.67 -36.39 -9.63
N TYR A 425 -36.21 -35.34 -10.28
CA TYR A 425 -37.65 -35.18 -10.53
C TYR A 425 -38.08 -35.46 -11.98
N LEU A 426 -37.16 -35.86 -12.87
CA LEU A 426 -37.44 -36.19 -14.28
C LEU A 426 -37.32 -37.69 -14.61
N ILE A 427 -37.21 -38.55 -13.59
CA ILE A 427 -37.32 -40.00 -13.76
C ILE A 427 -38.40 -40.51 -12.81
N LYS A 428 -39.66 -40.40 -13.23
CA LYS A 428 -40.73 -41.33 -12.88
C LYS A 428 -41.86 -41.25 -13.88
#